data_AF-A0A158AKT1-F1
#
_entry.id   AF-A0A158AKT1-F1
#
_cell.length_a   1.000
_cell.length_b   1.000
_cell.length_c   1.000
_cell.angle_alpha   90.00
_cell.angle_beta   90.00
_cell.angle_gamma   90.00
#
_symmetry.space_group_name_H-M   'P 1'
#
loop_
_entity.id
_entity.type
_entity.pdbx_description
1 polymer ?
#
loop_
_entity_poly.entity_id
_entity_poly.type
_entity_poly.pdbx_seq_one_letter_code
_entity_poly.pdbx_strand_id
1 'polypeptide(L)'
;MSNQERKSSTAPASLERPFRLFAVEERVLAQNIDGKVIDIGAMESKSGQFRACMDSGDIVTDSRRSAELALKALAGELSFDYLDGLFTSEREAEFSGRLQDYPSVEFELDEPLPRGMTDRRPPHLF
;
A
#
# COMPACT_ATOMS: atom_id res chain seq x y z
N MET A 1 -26.59 -14.02 30.04
CA MET A 1 -26.39 -14.06 28.58
C MET A 1 -26.49 -12.62 28.11
N SER A 2 -25.34 -11.95 28.00
CA SER A 2 -24.61 -11.74 26.75
C SER A 2 -25.24 -10.62 25.92
N ASN A 3 -24.65 -9.44 25.98
CA ASN A 3 -24.47 -8.62 24.79
C ASN A 3 -23.20 -7.79 24.97
N GLN A 4 -22.10 -8.37 24.48
CA GLN A 4 -20.84 -7.66 24.33
C GLN A 4 -21.01 -6.78 23.09
N GLU A 5 -21.20 -5.48 23.30
CA GLU A 5 -20.99 -4.44 22.29
C GLU A 5 -19.57 -4.60 21.74
N ARG A 6 -19.44 -5.40 20.68
CA ARG A 6 -18.27 -5.31 19.82
C ARG A 6 -18.37 -3.94 19.16
N LYS A 7 -17.38 -3.10 19.48
CA LYS A 7 -17.10 -1.85 18.80
C LYS A 7 -17.02 -2.10 17.30
N SER A 8 -18.13 -1.93 16.59
CA SER A 8 -18.12 -1.79 15.14
C SER A 8 -17.66 -0.37 14.88
N SER A 9 -16.34 -0.17 14.83
CA SER A 9 -15.75 1.08 14.36
C SER A 9 -16.42 1.42 13.03
N THR A 10 -17.16 2.52 13.01
CA THR A 10 -17.74 3.13 11.81
C THR A 10 -16.60 3.64 10.91
N ALA A 11 -15.84 2.73 10.32
CA ALA A 11 -14.99 3.03 9.19
C ALA A 11 -15.91 3.11 7.95
N PRO A 12 -15.67 4.04 7.01
CA PRO A 12 -16.35 3.99 5.71
C PRO A 12 -16.16 2.58 5.14
N ALA A 13 -17.18 2.03 4.47
CA ALA A 13 -17.00 0.79 3.73
C ALA A 13 -15.85 1.02 2.75
N SER A 14 -14.76 0.27 2.92
CA SER A 14 -13.58 0.30 2.07
C SER A 14 -13.49 -1.05 1.38
N LEU A 15 -13.06 -1.05 0.13
CA LEU A 15 -12.77 -2.32 -0.56
C LEU A 15 -11.32 -2.68 -0.30
N GLU A 16 -11.09 -3.84 0.29
CA GLU A 16 -9.74 -4.38 0.50
C GLU A 16 -9.17 -4.77 -0.87
N ARG A 17 -8.18 -4.01 -1.33
CA ARG A 17 -7.47 -4.24 -2.60
C ARG A 17 -6.12 -4.87 -2.30
N PRO A 18 -5.85 -6.10 -2.78
CA PRO A 18 -4.55 -6.72 -2.61
C PRO A 18 -3.53 -6.04 -3.53
N PHE A 19 -2.44 -5.57 -2.93
CA PHE A 19 -1.26 -5.04 -3.59
C PHE A 19 -0.04 -5.84 -3.17
N ARG A 20 1.01 -5.78 -3.98
CA ARG A 20 2.27 -6.44 -3.66
C ARG A 20 3.44 -5.49 -3.88
N LEU A 21 4.28 -5.31 -2.85
CA LEU A 21 5.55 -4.62 -3.00
C LEU A 21 6.67 -5.61 -3.25
N PHE A 22 7.66 -5.20 -4.02
CA PHE A 22 8.87 -5.95 -4.31
C PHE A 22 10.09 -5.07 -4.07
N ALA A 23 11.10 -5.59 -3.40
CA ALA A 23 12.41 -4.97 -3.28
C ALA A 23 13.32 -5.50 -4.39
N VAL A 24 13.45 -4.77 -5.49
CA VAL A 24 14.26 -5.15 -6.63
C VAL A 24 15.56 -4.36 -6.63
N GLU A 25 16.68 -5.02 -6.37
CA GLU A 25 18.01 -4.40 -6.27
C GLU A 25 18.05 -3.29 -5.19
N GLU A 26 17.93 -2.03 -5.60
CA GLU A 26 17.87 -0.84 -4.73
C GLU A 26 16.57 -0.03 -4.97
N ARG A 27 15.53 -0.68 -5.47
CA ARG A 27 14.23 -0.09 -5.83
C ARG A 27 13.07 -0.80 -5.14
N VAL A 28 12.01 -0.05 -4.89
CA VAL A 28 10.74 -0.55 -4.39
C VAL A 28 9.72 -0.47 -5.52
N LEU A 29 9.33 -1.64 -6.00
CA LEU A 29 8.30 -1.76 -7.00
C LEU A 29 6.96 -2.11 -6.35
N ALA A 30 5.87 -1.53 -6.84
CA ALA A 30 4.52 -1.87 -6.45
C ALA A 30 3.76 -2.51 -7.60
N GLN A 31 3.07 -3.61 -7.34
CA GLN A 31 2.19 -4.29 -8.27
C GLN A 31 0.73 -4.17 -7.82
N ASN A 32 -0.14 -3.79 -8.75
CA ASN A 32 -1.60 -3.79 -8.57
C ASN A 32 -2.21 -5.14 -9.01
N ILE A 33 -3.49 -5.36 -8.68
CA ILE A 33 -4.28 -6.53 -9.11
C ILE A 33 -4.36 -6.70 -10.62
N ASP A 34 -4.29 -5.60 -11.38
CA ASP A 34 -4.20 -5.59 -12.85
C ASP A 34 -2.85 -6.16 -13.37
N GLY A 35 -1.89 -6.43 -12.48
CA GLY A 35 -0.57 -6.95 -12.82
C GLY A 35 0.43 -5.87 -13.24
N LYS A 36 -0.02 -4.62 -13.39
CA LYS A 36 0.85 -3.46 -13.65
C LYS A 36 1.82 -3.26 -12.48
N VAL A 37 3.09 -3.02 -12.80
CA VAL A 37 4.16 -2.83 -11.81
C VAL A 37 4.78 -1.47 -12.02
N ILE A 38 4.96 -0.69 -10.97
CA ILE A 38 5.55 0.66 -11.05
C ILE A 38 6.65 0.82 -10.01
N ASP A 39 7.58 1.75 -10.28
CA ASP A 39 8.60 2.16 -9.32
C ASP A 39 7.94 3.18 -8.39
N ILE A 40 7.92 2.91 -7.09
CA ILE A 40 7.31 3.81 -6.09
C ILE A 40 8.35 4.45 -5.17
N GLY A 41 9.61 4.02 -5.30
CA GLY A 41 10.70 4.51 -4.48
C GLY A 41 11.97 3.69 -4.60
N ALA A 42 12.95 4.06 -3.79
CA ALA A 42 14.22 3.40 -3.66
C ALA A 42 14.30 2.59 -2.34
N MET A 43 14.98 1.45 -2.40
CA MET A 43 15.40 0.71 -1.22
C MET A 43 16.92 0.79 -1.08
N GLU A 44 17.40 1.59 -0.13
CA GLU A 44 18.80 1.61 0.24
C GLU A 44 19.11 0.50 1.26
N SER A 45 20.15 -0.28 1.00
CA SER A 45 20.71 -1.20 2.00
C SER A 45 22.10 -0.70 2.44
N LYS A 46 22.19 -0.16 3.65
CA LYS A 46 23.44 0.42 4.16
C LYS A 46 23.77 -0.11 5.54
N SER A 47 24.93 -0.74 5.70
CA SER A 47 25.45 -1.22 6.99
C SER A 47 24.49 -2.15 7.76
N GLY A 48 23.73 -2.99 7.05
CA GLY A 48 22.73 -3.88 7.65
C GLY A 48 21.42 -3.20 8.03
N GLN A 49 21.21 -1.95 7.64
CA GLN A 49 19.93 -1.25 7.71
C GLN A 49 19.31 -1.18 6.33
N PHE A 50 18.03 -1.53 6.24
CA PHE A 50 17.22 -1.35 5.05
C PHE A 50 16.40 -0.09 5.21
N ARG A 51 16.58 0.86 4.31
CA ARG A 51 15.81 2.10 4.26
C ARG A 51 15.01 2.09 2.97
N ALA A 52 13.69 2.10 3.08
CA ALA A 52 12.83 2.34 1.94
C ALA A 52 12.44 3.82 1.93
N CYS A 53 12.69 4.49 0.82
CA CYS A 53 12.40 5.90 0.59
C CYS A 53 11.52 6.01 -0.64
N MET A 54 10.34 6.61 -0.50
CA MET A 54 9.48 6.85 -1.66
C MET A 54 10.01 8.00 -2.51
N ASP A 55 9.78 7.96 -3.83
CA ASP A 55 10.26 9.01 -4.74
C ASP A 55 9.66 10.39 -4.43
N SER A 56 8.48 10.42 -3.79
CA SER A 56 7.90 11.66 -3.26
C SER A 56 8.68 12.25 -2.07
N GLY A 57 9.60 11.50 -1.45
CA GLY A 57 10.44 11.93 -0.33
C GLY A 57 9.73 12.05 1.03
N ASP A 58 8.39 12.05 1.06
CA ASP A 58 7.57 12.24 2.26
C ASP A 58 7.56 11.03 3.20
N ILE A 59 7.75 9.81 2.67
CA ILE A 59 7.67 8.58 3.45
C ILE A 59 9.03 7.87 3.37
N VAL A 60 9.66 7.77 4.54
CA VAL A 60 10.92 7.06 4.73
C VAL A 60 10.72 6.06 5.86
N THR A 61 10.90 4.79 5.56
CA THR A 61 10.88 3.73 6.58
C THR A 61 12.26 3.15 6.72
N ASP A 62 12.73 3.02 7.96
CA ASP A 62 13.96 2.30 8.28
C ASP A 62 13.63 1.01 9.03
N SER A 63 14.30 -0.07 8.63
CA SER A 63 14.21 -1.36 9.29
C SER A 63 15.61 -1.95 9.46
N ARG A 64 15.94 -2.24 10.72
CA ARG A 64 17.19 -2.91 11.10
C ARG A 64 17.16 -4.43 10.94
N ARG A 65 15.99 -5.00 10.63
CA ARG A 65 15.76 -6.45 10.76
C ARG A 65 15.81 -7.21 9.43
N SER A 66 15.17 -6.71 8.36
CA SER A 66 15.18 -7.27 7.00
C SER A 66 14.55 -6.30 5.98
N ALA A 67 14.82 -6.50 4.69
CA ALA A 67 14.13 -5.82 3.58
C ALA A 67 12.60 -6.02 3.63
N GLU A 68 12.12 -7.23 3.92
CA GLU A 68 10.69 -7.54 4.04
C GLU A 68 10.00 -6.73 5.15
N LEU A 69 10.70 -6.46 6.25
CA LEU A 69 10.16 -5.63 7.34
C LEU A 69 10.11 -4.16 6.97
N ALA A 70 11.10 -3.67 6.21
CA ALA A 70 11.06 -2.33 5.61
C ALA A 70 9.88 -2.21 4.65
N LEU A 71 9.70 -3.18 3.75
CA LEU A 71 8.56 -3.22 2.84
C LEU A 71 7.23 -3.27 3.60
N LYS A 72 7.13 -4.09 4.64
CA LYS A 72 5.90 -4.20 5.44
C LYS A 72 5.58 -2.89 6.18
N ALA A 73 6.61 -2.21 6.71
CA ALA A 73 6.44 -0.90 7.33
C ALA A 73 6.01 0.14 6.29
N LEU A 74 6.64 0.14 5.10
CA LEU A 74 6.27 1.02 4.00
C LEU A 74 4.82 0.77 3.54
N ALA A 75 4.45 -0.49 3.34
CA ALA A 75 3.11 -0.92 2.98
C ALA A 75 2.02 -0.42 3.95
N GLY A 76 2.34 -0.34 5.25
CA GLY A 76 1.42 0.20 6.25
C GLY A 76 1.24 1.72 6.20
N GLU A 77 2.19 2.45 5.63
CA GLU A 77 2.13 3.90 5.44
C GLU A 77 1.54 4.28 4.06
N LEU A 78 1.54 3.33 3.11
CA LEU A 78 0.94 3.52 1.79
C LEU A 78 -0.59 3.56 1.87
N SER A 79 -1.20 4.32 0.97
CA SER A 79 -2.65 4.43 0.82
C SER A 79 -3.05 4.12 -0.62
N PHE A 80 -4.27 3.64 -0.83
CA PHE A 80 -4.79 3.30 -2.16
C PHE A 80 -4.69 4.51 -3.10
N ASP A 81 -5.13 5.69 -2.65
CA ASP A 81 -5.11 6.95 -3.42
C ASP A 81 -3.70 7.31 -3.92
N TYR A 82 -2.69 7.06 -3.07
CA TYR A 82 -1.30 7.29 -3.44
C TYR A 82 -0.83 6.33 -4.54
N LEU A 83 -1.08 5.03 -4.37
CA LEU A 83 -0.72 4.03 -5.38
C LEU A 83 -1.47 4.27 -6.69
N ASP A 84 -2.78 4.53 -6.63
CA ASP A 84 -3.62 4.82 -7.80
C ASP A 84 -3.12 6.07 -8.56
N GLY A 85 -2.73 7.11 -7.81
CA GLY A 85 -2.10 8.32 -8.35
C GLY A 85 -0.78 8.03 -9.06
N LEU A 86 0.09 7.20 -8.46
CA LEU A 86 1.32 6.75 -9.11
C LEU A 86 1.03 5.83 -10.30
N PHE A 87 0.08 4.90 -10.23
CA PHE A 87 -0.27 4.06 -11.37
C PHE A 87 -0.80 4.88 -12.55
N THR A 88 -1.40 6.04 -12.30
CA THR A 88 -1.87 6.97 -13.33
C THR A 88 -0.72 7.84 -13.88
N SER A 89 0.21 8.24 -13.02
CA SER A 89 1.29 9.21 -13.37
C SER A 89 2.57 8.53 -13.84
N GLU A 90 2.95 7.42 -13.20
CA GLU A 90 4.15 6.63 -13.46
C GLU A 90 3.95 5.59 -14.55
N ARG A 91 5.05 5.32 -15.25
CA ARG A 91 5.12 4.23 -16.22
C ARG A 91 5.36 2.90 -15.53
N GLU A 92 5.05 1.83 -16.25
CA GLU A 92 5.41 0.50 -15.82
C GLU A 92 6.93 0.40 -15.63
N ALA A 93 7.35 -0.10 -14.47
CA ALA A 93 8.75 -0.25 -14.13
C ALA A 93 9.36 -1.41 -14.92
N GLU A 94 10.46 -1.13 -15.63
CA GLU A 94 11.29 -2.16 -16.21
C GLU A 94 12.22 -2.75 -15.14
N PHE A 95 12.16 -4.06 -14.96
CA PHE A 95 13.06 -4.80 -14.08
C PHE A 95 13.65 -5.99 -14.85
N SER A 96 14.90 -6.31 -14.54
CA SER A 96 15.60 -7.44 -15.17
C SER A 96 15.37 -8.70 -14.35
N GLY A 97 14.55 -9.63 -14.86
CA GLY A 97 14.32 -10.93 -14.22
C GLY A 97 12.85 -11.19 -13.87
N ARG A 98 12.60 -12.02 -12.85
CA ARG A 98 11.24 -12.29 -12.37
C ARG A 98 11.07 -11.71 -10.96
N LEU A 99 10.03 -10.92 -10.75
CA LEU A 99 9.70 -10.31 -9.44
C LEU A 99 9.60 -11.33 -8.30
N GLN A 100 9.16 -12.55 -8.61
CA GLN A 100 9.06 -13.68 -7.68
C GLN A 100 10.39 -14.15 -7.08
N ASP A 101 11.54 -13.79 -7.68
CA ASP A 101 12.85 -14.10 -7.11
C ASP A 101 13.31 -13.03 -6.09
N TYR A 102 12.59 -11.91 -6.00
CA TYR A 102 12.90 -10.80 -5.11
C TYR A 102 12.05 -10.82 -3.82
N PRO A 103 12.55 -10.24 -2.72
CA PRO A 103 11.77 -10.06 -1.50
C PRO A 103 10.49 -9.29 -1.81
N SER A 104 9.35 -9.86 -1.44
CA SER A 104 8.04 -9.24 -1.69
C SER A 104 7.15 -9.32 -0.47
N VAL A 105 6.26 -8.33 -0.34
CA VAL A 105 5.22 -8.32 0.69
C VAL A 105 3.89 -8.09 0.03
N GLU A 106 2.93 -8.97 0.30
CA GLU A 106 1.54 -8.77 -0.07
C GLU A 106 0.82 -8.09 1.10
N PHE A 107 -0.01 -7.12 0.76
CA PHE A 107 -0.77 -6.33 1.72
C PHE A 107 -2.07 -5.87 1.07
N GLU A 108 -3.06 -5.61 1.90
CA GLU A 108 -4.37 -5.16 1.46
C GLU A 108 -4.52 -3.69 1.86
N LEU A 109 -4.92 -2.86 0.90
CA LEU A 109 -5.24 -1.46 1.14
C LEU A 109 -6.73 -1.23 1.07
N ASP A 110 -7.23 -0.43 2.01
CA ASP A 110 -8.59 0.07 2.01
C ASP A 110 -8.79 1.10 0.89
N GLU A 111 -9.49 0.72 -0.18
CA GLU A 111 -9.97 1.65 -1.20
C GLU A 111 -11.15 2.45 -0.62
N PRO A 112 -11.00 3.77 -0.40
CA PRO A 112 -12.08 4.57 0.17
C PRO A 112 -13.24 4.68 -0.84
N LEU A 113 -14.39 4.08 -0.50
CA LEU A 113 -15.56 4.23 -1.36
C LEU A 113 -15.96 5.72 -1.48
N PRO A 114 -16.36 6.18 -2.67
CA PRO A 114 -16.83 7.55 -2.85
C PRO A 114 -17.99 7.81 -1.88
N ARG A 115 -17.90 8.92 -1.12
CA ARG A 115 -18.86 9.32 -0.07
C ARG A 115 -20.30 9.56 -0.55
N GLY A 116 -20.62 9.28 -1.82
CA GLY A 116 -21.96 9.37 -2.40
C GLY A 116 -22.90 8.20 -2.08
N MET A 117 -22.44 7.14 -1.41
CA MET A 117 -23.26 5.94 -1.14
C MET A 117 -23.68 5.76 0.34
N THR A 118 -23.10 6.54 1.26
CA THR A 118 -23.36 6.44 2.70
C THR A 118 -24.40 7.44 3.22
N ASP A 119 -24.74 8.49 2.45
CA ASP A 119 -25.83 9.41 2.79
C ASP A 119 -27.13 9.01 2.09
N ARG A 120 -27.59 7.79 2.34
CA ARG A 120 -29.03 7.50 2.26
C ARG A 120 -29.64 7.75 3.64
N ARG A 121 -29.51 8.97 4.16
CA ARG A 121 -30.48 9.42 5.15
C ARG A 121 -31.79 9.65 4.39
N PRO A 122 -32.88 8.91 4.68
CA PRO A 122 -34.16 9.25 4.09
C PRO A 122 -34.46 10.72 4.43
N PRO A 123 -34.92 11.54 3.48
CA PRO A 123 -35.27 12.92 3.78
C PRO A 123 -36.34 12.88 4.86
N HIS A 124 -36.06 13.49 6.01
CA HIS A 124 -37.07 13.73 7.04
C HIS A 124 -38.11 14.69 6.45
N LEU A 125 -39.17 14.12 5.88
CA LEU A 125 -40.45 14.77 5.66
C LEU A 125 -41.18 14.78 7.00
N PHE A 126 -41.05 15.87 7.76
CA PHE A 126 -41.99 16.25 8.82
C PHE A 126 -42.15 17.76 8.86
#